data_AF-A0A4P5Z4C5-F1
#
_entry.id   AF-A0A4P5Z4C5-F1
#
_cell.length_a   1.000
_cell.length_b   1.000
_cell.length_c   1.000
_cell.angle_alpha   90.00
_cell.angle_beta   90.00
_cell.angle_gamma   90.00
#
_symmetry.space_group_name_H-M   'P 1'
#
loop_
_entity.id
_entity.type
_entity.pdbx_description
1 polymer ?
#
loop_
_entity_poly.entity_id
_entity_poly.type
_entity_poly.pdbx_seq_one_letter_code
_entity_poly.pdbx_strand_id
1 'polypeptide(L)'
;MQAAENQDYVSVSEYLVAEAASAVRHEYPGGLVSAMAGETRDHNQMVGNLLYAIRRQVKGTADQVPMIDIRVNLQFLNGECFYSPDLVVTGDQRDSEERFIRYPKLIVEVLSESTERVDRHEKFFAYTQIETLEEYVLVAPSGREVMPHTAAGARPSGRSSVHLQPERWGTPARWVSSWPLRSERRAPTAVTVFRRADNWKGETVTDTKGSVALKSLRLEVPLAEIYEGV
;
A
#
# COMPACT_ATOMS: atom_id res chain seq x y z
N MET A 1 -15.47 -19.79 -24.38
CA MET A 1 -14.06 -19.68 -23.97
C MET A 1 -13.55 -18.35 -24.50
N GLN A 2 -13.44 -17.32 -23.66
CA GLN A 2 -12.73 -16.10 -24.03
C GLN A 2 -11.24 -16.35 -23.80
N ALA A 3 -10.43 -16.15 -24.85
CA ALA A 3 -8.99 -16.24 -24.77
C ALA A 3 -8.47 -15.13 -23.84
N ALA A 4 -7.63 -15.50 -22.87
CA ALA A 4 -6.89 -14.52 -22.08
C ALA A 4 -5.93 -13.79 -23.03
N GLU A 5 -6.05 -12.47 -23.14
CA GLU A 5 -5.07 -11.65 -23.83
C GLU A 5 -3.70 -11.84 -23.16
N ASN A 6 -2.67 -11.95 -23.99
CA ASN A 6 -1.28 -12.17 -23.59
C ASN A 6 -0.82 -10.97 -22.74
N GLN A 7 -0.96 -11.06 -21.42
CA GLN A 7 -0.30 -10.13 -20.51
C GLN A 7 1.19 -10.44 -20.59
N ASP A 8 1.96 -9.53 -21.20
CA ASP A 8 3.41 -9.62 -21.27
C ASP A 8 3.96 -9.48 -19.84
N TYR A 9 4.13 -10.61 -19.14
CA TYR A 9 4.80 -10.65 -17.85
C TYR A 9 6.22 -10.11 -18.02
N VAL A 10 6.57 -9.14 -17.17
CA VAL A 10 7.89 -8.52 -17.13
C VAL A 10 8.78 -9.36 -16.23
N SER A 11 10.05 -9.54 -16.58
CA SER A 11 11.00 -10.18 -15.66
C SER A 11 11.40 -9.23 -14.51
N VAL A 12 11.83 -9.78 -13.37
CA VAL A 12 12.31 -8.97 -12.23
C VAL A 12 13.44 -8.02 -12.65
N SER A 13 14.37 -8.51 -13.47
CA SER A 13 15.50 -7.70 -13.96
C SER A 13 15.04 -6.53 -14.82
N GLU A 14 14.08 -6.74 -15.72
CA GLU A 14 13.54 -5.67 -16.57
C GLU A 14 12.76 -4.65 -15.72
N TYR A 15 11.96 -5.12 -14.76
CA TYR A 15 11.26 -4.27 -13.81
C TYR A 15 12.24 -3.40 -13.01
N LEU A 16 13.29 -3.96 -12.41
CA LEU A 16 14.22 -3.20 -11.59
C LEU A 16 15.01 -2.16 -12.39
N VAL A 17 15.36 -2.46 -13.64
CA VAL A 17 16.02 -1.51 -14.56
C VAL A 17 15.07 -0.37 -14.92
N ALA A 18 13.83 -0.69 -15.29
CA ALA A 18 12.83 0.32 -15.64
C ALA A 18 12.47 1.21 -14.45
N GLU A 19 12.28 0.62 -13.27
CA GLU A 19 11.94 1.33 -12.04
C GLU A 19 13.05 2.28 -11.60
N ALA A 20 14.32 1.92 -11.80
CA ALA A 20 15.45 2.79 -11.48
C ALA A 20 15.52 4.07 -12.35
N ALA A 21 14.90 4.05 -13.54
CA ALA A 21 14.88 5.18 -14.48
C ALA A 21 13.53 5.94 -14.46
N SER A 22 12.54 5.44 -13.72
CA SER A 22 11.18 5.98 -13.74
C SER A 22 11.00 7.12 -12.74
N ALA A 23 10.24 8.14 -13.14
CA ALA A 23 9.76 9.20 -12.24
C ALA A 23 8.50 8.78 -11.46
N VAL A 24 7.82 7.72 -11.90
CA VAL A 24 6.62 7.16 -11.27
C VAL A 24 6.98 5.81 -10.66
N ARG A 25 6.51 5.54 -9.45
CA ARG A 25 6.74 4.27 -8.80
C ARG A 25 5.76 3.21 -9.27
N HIS A 26 6.24 1.97 -9.32
CA HIS A 26 5.42 0.82 -9.67
C HIS A 26 5.53 -0.31 -8.66
N GLU A 27 4.39 -0.93 -8.38
CA GLU A 27 4.33 -2.24 -7.74
C GLU A 27 4.49 -3.34 -8.81
N TYR A 28 5.07 -4.46 -8.38
CA TYR A 28 5.34 -5.63 -9.21
C TYR A 28 4.76 -6.89 -8.54
N PRO A 29 3.47 -7.23 -8.70
CA PRO A 29 2.96 -8.52 -8.26
C PRO A 29 3.25 -9.60 -9.31
N GLY A 30 4.35 -10.34 -9.13
CA GLY A 30 4.61 -11.58 -9.87
C GLY A 30 4.73 -11.42 -11.40
N GLY A 31 5.29 -10.31 -11.88
CA GLY A 31 5.49 -10.04 -13.31
C GLY A 31 4.51 -9.05 -13.94
N LEU A 32 3.47 -8.63 -13.19
CA LEU A 32 2.64 -7.50 -13.59
C LEU A 32 3.25 -6.20 -13.07
N VAL A 33 3.22 -5.12 -13.84
CA VAL A 33 3.71 -3.81 -13.41
C VAL A 33 2.53 -2.85 -13.32
N SER A 34 2.31 -2.27 -12.13
CA SER A 34 1.23 -1.30 -11.90
C SER A 34 1.77 -0.03 -11.29
N ALA A 35 1.47 1.12 -11.90
CA ALA A 35 1.81 2.42 -11.34
C ALA A 35 1.06 2.63 -10.02
N MET A 36 1.75 3.17 -9.01
CA MET A 36 1.11 3.57 -7.77
C MET A 36 0.16 4.73 -8.02
N ALA A 37 -1.03 4.69 -7.39
CA ALA A 37 -1.94 5.82 -7.38
C ALA A 37 -1.31 6.99 -6.60
N GLY A 38 -1.61 8.22 -6.99
CA GLY A 38 -1.19 9.40 -6.23
C GLY A 38 -1.86 9.43 -4.85
N GLU A 39 -1.11 9.81 -3.83
CA GLU A 39 -1.59 9.89 -2.45
C GLU A 39 -2.42 11.17 -2.21
N THR A 40 -3.34 11.12 -1.25
CA THR A 40 -4.11 12.30 -0.82
C THR A 40 -3.41 13.03 0.33
N ARG A 41 -3.76 14.29 0.57
CA ARG A 41 -3.23 15.04 1.72
C ARG A 41 -3.56 14.35 3.06
N ASP A 42 -4.80 13.90 3.22
CA ASP A 42 -5.27 13.25 4.44
C ASP A 42 -4.56 11.91 4.66
N HIS A 43 -4.30 11.15 3.58
CA HIS A 43 -3.45 9.95 3.61
C HIS A 43 -2.05 10.26 4.16
N ASN A 44 -1.37 11.24 3.56
CA ASN A 44 0.01 11.57 3.93
C ASN A 44 0.12 12.14 5.34
N GLN A 45 -0.92 12.83 5.81
CA GLN A 45 -1.00 13.28 7.19
C GLN A 45 -1.06 12.10 8.17
N MET A 46 -1.93 11.10 7.92
CA MET A 46 -2.02 9.90 8.77
C MET A 46 -0.72 9.10 8.79
N VAL A 47 -0.10 8.89 7.62
CA VAL A 47 1.21 8.22 7.52
C VAL A 47 2.27 8.99 8.30
N GLY A 48 2.30 10.32 8.17
CA GLY A 48 3.22 11.19 8.89
C GLY A 48 3.05 11.13 10.41
N ASN A 49 1.81 11.13 10.90
CA ASN A 49 1.49 11.01 12.33
C ASN A 49 1.98 9.67 12.89
N LEU A 50 1.70 8.56 12.18
CA LEU A 50 2.17 7.22 12.55
C LEU A 50 3.70 7.13 12.54
N LEU A 51 4.35 7.66 11.50
CA LEU A 51 5.81 7.70 11.40
C LEU A 51 6.41 8.46 12.59
N TYR A 52 5.82 9.59 12.98
CA TYR A 52 6.27 10.36 14.14
C TYR A 52 6.11 9.58 15.44
N ALA A 53 4.94 8.98 15.68
CA ALA A 53 4.67 8.14 16.87
C ALA A 53 5.71 7.01 16.99
N ILE A 54 5.92 6.28 15.90
CA ILE A 54 6.85 5.15 15.84
C ILE A 54 8.30 5.63 16.01
N ARG A 55 8.72 6.69 15.29
CA ARG A 55 10.09 7.23 15.42
C ARG A 55 10.40 7.68 16.84
N ARG A 56 9.44 8.29 17.54
CA ARG A 56 9.63 8.67 18.95
C ARG A 56 9.88 7.46 19.84
N GLN A 57 9.12 6.39 19.65
CA GLN A 57 9.25 5.16 20.42
C GLN A 57 10.60 4.46 20.20
N VAL A 58 11.02 4.35 18.95
CA VAL A 58 12.23 3.59 18.57
C VAL A 58 13.50 4.43 18.60
N LYS A 59 13.40 5.71 18.96
CA LYS A 59 14.57 6.59 19.03
C LYS A 59 15.58 6.06 20.05
N GLY A 60 16.82 5.86 19.58
CA GLY A 60 17.91 5.36 20.43
C GLY A 60 17.95 3.84 20.57
N THR A 61 17.03 3.10 19.93
CA THR A 61 17.22 1.67 19.70
C THR A 61 17.99 1.50 18.38
N ALA A 62 19.05 0.71 18.38
CA ALA A 62 19.87 0.50 17.19
C ALA A 62 19.20 -0.44 16.16
N ASP A 63 18.10 -1.09 16.58
CA ASP A 63 17.56 -2.27 15.90
C ASP A 63 16.15 -2.04 15.33
N GLN A 64 15.67 -0.79 15.18
CA GLN A 64 14.36 -0.53 14.57
C GLN A 64 14.35 0.76 13.76
N VAL A 65 14.21 0.62 12.45
CA VAL A 65 14.22 1.72 11.48
C VAL A 65 12.85 1.81 10.80
N PRO A 66 12.05 2.83 11.13
CA PRO A 66 10.80 3.09 10.44
C PRO A 66 11.07 3.85 9.13
N MET A 67 10.56 3.29 8.04
CA MET A 67 10.76 3.77 6.69
C MET A 67 9.44 4.12 6.01
N ILE A 68 9.52 5.31 5.43
CA ILE A 68 8.81 5.81 4.28
C ILE A 68 9.02 5.02 3.01
N ASP A 69 8.04 4.86 2.13
CA ASP A 69 8.32 5.02 0.70
C ASP A 69 9.41 4.07 0.13
N ILE A 70 9.42 2.83 0.65
CA ILE A 70 10.37 1.77 0.34
C ILE A 70 9.61 0.51 -0.04
N ARG A 71 10.16 -0.30 -0.94
CA ARG A 71 9.54 -1.54 -1.38
C ARG A 71 9.79 -2.68 -0.39
N VAL A 72 8.81 -3.54 -0.20
CA VAL A 72 8.98 -4.87 0.38
C VAL A 72 9.09 -5.87 -0.75
N ASN A 73 10.20 -6.59 -0.83
CA ASN A 73 10.37 -7.72 -1.74
C ASN A 73 9.98 -9.02 -1.03
N LEU A 74 9.09 -9.78 -1.67
CA LEU A 74 8.71 -11.12 -1.27
C LEU A 74 9.20 -12.12 -2.31
N GLN A 75 9.91 -13.16 -1.87
CA GLN A 75 10.33 -14.26 -2.72
C GLN A 75 9.42 -15.46 -2.50
N PHE A 76 8.76 -15.90 -3.57
CA PHE A 76 7.96 -17.11 -3.61
C PHE A 76 8.65 -18.16 -4.49
N LEU A 77 8.22 -19.43 -4.38
CA LEU A 77 8.79 -20.53 -5.17
C LEU A 77 8.71 -20.30 -6.69
N ASN A 78 7.75 -19.50 -7.15
CA ASN A 78 7.45 -19.27 -8.56
C ASN A 78 7.55 -17.80 -9.00
N GLY A 79 8.16 -16.92 -8.21
CA GLY A 79 8.35 -15.52 -8.58
C GLY A 79 8.67 -14.59 -7.42
N GLU A 80 8.86 -13.32 -7.74
CA GLU A 80 9.06 -12.27 -6.75
C GLU A 80 7.92 -11.25 -6.84
N CYS A 81 7.55 -10.68 -5.69
CA CYS A 81 6.66 -9.53 -5.63
C CYS A 81 7.40 -8.34 -5.02
N PHE A 82 7.15 -7.14 -5.53
CA PHE A 82 7.56 -5.88 -4.92
C PHE A 82 6.31 -5.03 -4.68
N TYR A 83 5.97 -4.82 -3.41
CA TYR A 83 4.91 -3.90 -3.01
C TYR A 83 5.50 -2.72 -2.26
N SER A 84 4.83 -1.57 -2.29
CA SER A 84 5.26 -0.38 -1.58
C SER A 84 4.23 -0.09 -0.48
N PRO A 85 4.45 -0.57 0.77
CA PRO A 85 3.58 -0.21 1.87
C PRO A 85 3.76 1.25 2.27
N ASP A 86 2.73 1.84 2.88
CA ASP A 86 2.77 3.24 3.32
C ASP A 86 3.79 3.47 4.45
N LEU A 87 3.93 2.49 5.35
CA LEU A 87 4.95 2.52 6.40
C LEU A 87 5.42 1.12 6.72
N VAL A 88 6.73 0.98 6.91
CA VAL A 88 7.33 -0.28 7.35
C VAL A 88 8.37 -0.05 8.42
N VAL A 89 8.52 -1.02 9.33
CA VAL A 89 9.59 -1.05 10.31
C VAL A 89 10.36 -2.35 10.14
N THR A 90 11.67 -2.25 9.93
CA THR A 90 12.60 -3.38 10.02
C THR A 90 13.65 -3.10 11.09
N GLY A 91 14.16 -4.16 11.67
CA GLY A 91 15.30 -4.17 12.56
C GLY A 91 16.38 -5.16 12.15
N ASP A 92 16.18 -5.79 11.01
CA ASP A 92 16.92 -6.97 10.63
C ASP A 92 18.19 -6.58 9.88
N GLN A 93 19.35 -7.02 10.37
CA GLN A 93 20.63 -6.69 9.76
C GLN A 93 20.80 -7.28 8.35
N ARG A 94 19.96 -8.25 7.96
CA ARG A 94 19.93 -8.80 6.60
C ARG A 94 19.30 -7.83 5.59
N ASP A 95 18.52 -6.85 6.04
CA ASP A 95 18.00 -5.77 5.19
C ASP A 95 19.11 -4.74 4.91
N SER A 96 20.06 -5.11 4.04
CA SER A 96 21.18 -4.27 3.62
C SER A 96 20.98 -3.58 2.26
N GLU A 97 19.88 -3.90 1.57
CA GLU A 97 19.55 -3.37 0.25
C GLU A 97 19.00 -1.95 0.37
N GLU A 98 19.49 -1.02 -0.46
CA GLU A 98 19.11 0.40 -0.38
C GLU A 98 17.65 0.66 -0.80
N ARG A 99 17.12 -0.18 -1.70
CA ARG A 99 15.87 0.10 -2.44
C ARG A 99 14.68 -0.72 -2.01
N PHE A 100 14.89 -1.78 -1.23
CA PHE A 100 13.82 -2.64 -0.74
C PHE A 100 14.25 -3.38 0.51
N ILE A 101 13.27 -3.89 1.25
CA ILE A 101 13.44 -4.73 2.43
C ILE A 101 12.81 -6.10 2.21
N ARG A 102 13.29 -7.10 2.93
CA ARG A 102 12.85 -8.50 2.88
C ARG A 102 12.39 -8.99 4.24
N TYR A 103 12.83 -8.37 5.34
CA TYR A 103 12.57 -8.82 6.70
C TYR A 103 11.81 -7.79 7.56
N PRO A 104 10.66 -7.26 7.09
CA PRO A 104 9.86 -6.34 7.87
C PRO A 104 9.36 -6.99 9.17
N LYS A 105 9.24 -6.17 10.21
CA LYS A 105 8.67 -6.52 11.51
C LYS A 105 7.23 -6.02 11.66
N LEU A 106 6.97 -4.80 11.18
CA LEU A 106 5.66 -4.16 11.15
C LEU A 106 5.43 -3.57 9.77
N ILE A 107 4.26 -3.81 9.17
CA ILE A 107 3.79 -3.13 7.95
C ILE A 107 2.47 -2.44 8.26
N VAL A 108 2.31 -1.20 7.76
CA VAL A 108 1.08 -0.43 7.86
C VAL A 108 0.64 0.01 6.46
N GLU A 109 -0.65 -0.16 6.16
CA GLU A 109 -1.32 0.39 4.98
C GLU A 109 -2.45 1.32 5.44
N VAL A 110 -2.48 2.54 4.90
CA VAL A 110 -3.55 3.52 5.03
C VAL A 110 -4.45 3.38 3.82
N LEU A 111 -5.66 2.87 4.06
CA LEU A 111 -6.54 2.44 2.98
C LEU A 111 -6.99 3.61 2.11
N SER A 112 -7.06 3.40 0.80
CA SER A 112 -7.65 4.33 -0.16
C SER A 112 -8.72 3.62 -0.99
N GLU A 113 -9.64 4.36 -1.60
CA GLU A 113 -10.66 3.76 -2.49
C GLU A 113 -10.03 2.91 -3.60
N SER A 114 -8.86 3.31 -4.10
CA SER A 114 -8.16 2.62 -5.19
C SER A 114 -7.40 1.37 -4.77
N THR A 115 -6.88 1.31 -3.53
CA THR A 115 -5.98 0.23 -3.08
C THR A 115 -6.61 -0.67 -2.01
N GLU A 116 -7.71 -0.25 -1.37
CA GLU A 116 -8.28 -0.95 -0.20
C GLU A 116 -8.52 -2.44 -0.44
N ARG A 117 -9.04 -2.80 -1.62
CA ARG A 117 -9.28 -4.21 -1.96
C ARG A 117 -7.97 -5.00 -2.01
N VAL A 118 -6.91 -4.41 -2.57
CA VAL A 118 -5.58 -5.05 -2.70
C VAL A 118 -4.94 -5.15 -1.32
N ASP A 119 -4.95 -4.08 -0.53
CA ASP A 119 -4.35 -4.02 0.81
C ASP A 119 -5.01 -5.00 1.78
N ARG A 120 -6.35 -5.14 1.72
CA ARG A 120 -7.10 -6.06 2.59
C ARG A 120 -6.94 -7.54 2.26
N HIS A 121 -6.61 -7.88 1.02
CA HIS A 121 -6.66 -9.26 0.55
C HIS A 121 -5.31 -9.74 0.01
N GLU A 122 -4.88 -9.18 -1.12
CA GLU A 122 -3.70 -9.65 -1.84
C GLU A 122 -2.42 -9.39 -1.05
N LYS A 123 -2.18 -8.13 -0.68
CA LYS A 123 -1.01 -7.75 0.13
C LYS A 123 -1.07 -8.39 1.51
N PHE A 124 -2.23 -8.44 2.15
CA PHE A 124 -2.40 -9.17 3.41
C PHE A 124 -1.96 -10.63 3.30
N PHE A 125 -2.45 -11.35 2.27
CA PHE A 125 -2.07 -12.74 2.06
C PHE A 125 -0.57 -12.89 1.79
N ALA A 126 0.01 -12.02 0.95
CA ALA A 126 1.42 -12.04 0.59
C ALA A 126 2.32 -11.73 1.80
N TYR A 127 2.10 -10.61 2.48
CA TYR A 127 2.91 -10.17 3.61
C TYR A 127 2.87 -11.11 4.81
N THR A 128 1.72 -11.73 5.09
CA THR A 128 1.60 -12.67 6.23
C THR A 128 2.42 -13.96 6.04
N GLN A 129 2.95 -14.22 4.83
CA GLN A 129 3.93 -15.29 4.60
C GLN A 129 5.35 -14.93 5.07
N ILE A 130 5.67 -13.64 5.25
CA ILE A 130 6.99 -13.17 5.67
C ILE A 130 7.23 -13.54 7.13
N GLU A 131 8.17 -14.46 7.40
CA GLU A 131 8.42 -15.02 8.74
C GLU A 131 8.68 -13.99 9.84
N THR A 132 9.39 -12.91 9.51
CA THR A 132 9.75 -11.85 10.46
C THR A 132 8.61 -10.88 10.75
N LEU A 133 7.55 -10.86 9.93
CA LEU A 133 6.44 -9.95 10.11
C LEU A 133 5.64 -10.37 11.36
N GLU A 134 5.60 -9.48 12.35
CA GLU A 134 4.87 -9.68 13.60
C GLU A 134 3.48 -9.03 13.54
N GLU A 135 3.35 -7.88 12.91
CA GLU A 135 2.12 -7.09 12.85
C GLU A 135 1.88 -6.51 11.44
N TYR A 136 0.63 -6.60 10.97
CA TYR A 136 0.12 -5.91 9.79
C TYR A 136 -1.05 -5.03 10.20
N VAL A 137 -1.01 -3.75 9.83
CA VAL A 137 -1.98 -2.74 10.30
C VAL A 137 -2.68 -2.12 9.12
N LEU A 138 -4.01 -2.06 9.19
CA LEU A 138 -4.84 -1.34 8.25
C LEU A 138 -5.46 -0.13 8.92
N VAL A 139 -5.27 1.05 8.35
CA VAL A 139 -5.85 2.31 8.84
C VAL A 139 -6.88 2.78 7.83
N ALA A 140 -8.16 2.70 8.18
CA ALA A 140 -9.23 3.25 7.36
C ALA A 140 -9.31 4.77 7.55
N PRO A 141 -9.26 5.59 6.48
CA PRO A 141 -9.50 7.02 6.59
C PRO A 141 -10.88 7.29 7.13
N SER A 142 -11.04 8.40 7.84
CA SER A 142 -12.39 8.90 8.10
C SER A 142 -13.01 9.30 6.77
N GLY A 143 -14.13 8.68 6.38
CA GLY A 143 -14.77 9.02 5.11
C GLY A 143 -15.17 10.49 5.11
N ARG A 144 -14.51 11.33 4.32
CA ARG A 144 -15.09 12.63 3.93
C ARG A 144 -16.01 12.38 2.75
N GLU A 145 -17.14 13.06 2.76
CA GLU A 145 -18.11 13.08 1.66
C GLU A 145 -17.38 13.61 0.41
N VAL A 146 -17.09 12.73 -0.54
CA VAL A 146 -16.60 13.16 -1.85
C VAL A 146 -17.82 13.71 -2.59
N MET A 147 -17.97 15.04 -2.62
CA MET A 147 -18.90 15.69 -3.55
C MET A 147 -18.49 15.27 -4.97
N PRO A 148 -19.39 14.69 -5.79
CA PRO A 148 -19.04 14.29 -7.14
C PRO A 148 -18.68 15.53 -7.97
N HIS A 149 -17.43 15.63 -8.39
CA HIS A 149 -17.03 16.56 -9.44
C HIS A 149 -17.56 16.02 -10.78
N THR A 150 -18.61 16.66 -11.32
CA THR A 150 -19.08 16.44 -12.67
C THR A 150 -18.00 16.88 -13.65
N ALA A 151 -17.26 15.93 -14.23
CA ALA A 151 -16.46 16.21 -15.41
C ALA A 151 -17.41 16.41 -16.60
N ALA A 152 -17.60 17.67 -16.99
CA ALA A 152 -18.28 18.03 -18.23
C ALA A 152 -17.53 17.39 -19.42
N GLY A 153 -18.23 16.53 -20.16
CA GLY A 153 -17.67 15.85 -21.32
C GLY A 153 -17.34 16.82 -22.45
N ALA A 154 -16.14 16.70 -23.00
CA ALA A 154 -15.81 17.17 -24.33
C ALA A 154 -15.05 16.05 -25.06
N ARG A 155 -15.67 15.49 -26.10
CA ARG A 155 -15.01 14.60 -27.08
C ARG A 155 -14.22 15.45 -28.07
N PRO A 156 -13.01 15.03 -28.47
CA PRO A 156 -12.52 15.31 -29.81
C PRO A 156 -12.57 14.05 -30.67
N SER A 157 -13.19 14.18 -31.84
CA SER A 157 -13.08 13.29 -32.98
C SER A 157 -11.75 13.52 -33.70
N GLY A 158 -11.03 12.46 -34.08
CA GLY A 158 -9.92 12.57 -35.04
C GLY A 158 -9.12 11.28 -35.20
N ARG A 159 -9.19 10.68 -36.39
CA ARG A 159 -8.35 9.55 -36.83
C ARG A 159 -6.92 10.03 -37.07
N SER A 160 -5.92 9.31 -36.58
CA SER A 160 -4.59 9.25 -37.20
C SER A 160 -3.87 7.96 -36.80
N SER A 161 -3.31 7.31 -37.80
CA SER A 161 -2.46 6.12 -37.76
C SER A 161 -1.16 6.41 -37.03
N VAL A 162 -0.67 5.49 -36.19
CA VAL A 162 0.62 5.62 -35.52
C VAL A 162 1.49 4.38 -35.79
N HIS A 163 2.66 4.63 -36.36
CA HIS A 163 3.81 3.74 -36.46
C HIS A 163 4.35 3.42 -35.04
N LEU A 164 4.72 2.16 -34.79
CA LEU A 164 5.22 1.70 -33.48
C LEU A 164 6.73 1.98 -33.31
N GLN A 165 7.08 2.72 -32.26
CA GLN A 165 8.42 2.89 -31.66
C GLN A 165 8.29 3.14 -30.12
N PRO A 166 9.37 3.05 -29.33
CA PRO A 166 9.38 2.31 -28.06
C PRO A 166 8.94 3.13 -26.84
N GLU A 167 7.66 3.05 -26.50
CA GLU A 167 7.11 3.50 -25.22
C GLU A 167 6.14 2.42 -24.73
N ARG A 168 6.64 1.45 -23.93
CA ARG A 168 5.85 0.28 -23.48
C ARG A 168 5.22 0.43 -22.09
N TRP A 169 5.21 1.63 -21.51
CA TRP A 169 4.55 1.89 -20.23
C TRP A 169 3.75 3.20 -20.30
N GLY A 170 2.76 3.24 -21.18
CA GLY A 170 1.79 4.33 -21.28
C GLY A 170 0.46 3.95 -20.62
N THR A 171 0.05 4.74 -19.62
CA THR A 171 -1.27 4.84 -18.94
C THR A 171 -1.94 3.54 -18.44
N PRO A 172 -2.35 3.45 -17.16
CA PRO A 172 -3.02 2.27 -16.64
C PRO A 172 -4.40 2.08 -17.30
N ALA A 173 -4.68 0.84 -17.70
CA ALA A 173 -6.03 0.40 -18.02
C ALA A 173 -6.92 0.60 -16.78
N ARG A 174 -7.81 1.58 -16.83
CA ARG A 174 -8.85 1.77 -15.80
C ARG A 174 -9.84 0.60 -15.88
N TRP A 175 -9.77 -0.30 -14.91
CA TRP A 175 -10.86 -1.23 -14.64
C TRP A 175 -11.98 -0.48 -13.92
N VAL A 176 -12.99 0.00 -14.66
CA VAL A 176 -14.25 0.45 -14.06
C VAL A 176 -15.26 -0.67 -14.25
N SER A 177 -15.42 -1.53 -13.24
CA SER A 177 -16.59 -2.40 -13.16
C SER A 177 -17.78 -1.56 -12.71
N SER A 178 -18.69 -1.25 -13.63
CA SER A 178 -19.95 -0.55 -13.33
C SER A 178 -20.92 -1.48 -12.59
N TRP A 179 -21.17 -1.22 -11.31
CA TRP A 179 -22.22 -1.88 -10.50
C TRP A 179 -22.89 -0.86 -9.56
N PRO A 180 -24.15 -1.09 -9.13
CA PRO A 180 -25.06 -0.03 -8.75
C PRO A 180 -24.65 0.65 -7.44
N LEU A 181 -24.92 1.95 -7.38
CA LEU A 181 -24.78 2.85 -6.22
C LEU A 181 -25.19 2.14 -4.93
N ARG A 182 -24.20 1.65 -4.19
CA ARG A 182 -24.40 1.08 -2.86
C ARG A 182 -24.62 2.26 -1.92
N SER A 183 -25.74 2.25 -1.21
CA SER A 183 -26.12 3.28 -0.24
C SER A 183 -24.92 3.75 0.59
N GLU A 184 -24.65 5.05 0.52
CA GLU A 184 -23.61 5.77 1.25
C GLU A 184 -23.74 5.51 2.75
N ARG A 185 -22.89 4.60 3.26
CA ARG A 185 -22.61 4.51 4.69
C ARG A 185 -21.14 4.83 4.86
N ARG A 186 -20.89 5.98 5.47
CA ARG A 186 -19.56 6.41 5.92
C ARG A 186 -18.92 5.25 6.69
N ALA A 187 -17.85 4.68 6.16
CA ALA A 187 -17.07 3.70 6.93
C ALA A 187 -16.52 4.42 8.17
N PRO A 188 -16.67 3.86 9.37
CA PRO A 188 -16.13 4.48 10.56
C PRO A 188 -14.59 4.51 10.48
N THR A 189 -14.01 5.58 11.01
CA THR A 189 -12.60 5.62 11.40
C THR A 189 -12.25 4.33 12.15
N ALA A 190 -11.30 3.57 11.62
CA ALA A 190 -10.98 2.26 12.15
C ALA A 190 -9.51 1.94 11.91
N VAL A 191 -8.85 1.43 12.96
CA VAL A 191 -7.53 0.81 12.84
C VAL A 191 -7.67 -0.67 13.15
N THR A 192 -7.29 -1.54 12.23
CA THR A 192 -7.25 -2.99 12.44
C THR A 192 -5.80 -3.46 12.51
N VAL A 193 -5.45 -4.14 13.60
CA VAL A 193 -4.15 -4.78 13.76
C VAL A 193 -4.32 -6.28 13.64
N PHE A 194 -3.53 -6.90 12.76
CA PHE A 194 -3.40 -8.33 12.62
C PHE A 194 -2.05 -8.74 13.16
N ARG A 195 -1.99 -9.78 13.99
CA ARG A 195 -0.73 -10.23 14.62
C ARG A 195 -0.45 -11.69 14.31
N ARG A 196 0.82 -12.00 14.02
CA ARG A 196 1.28 -13.38 13.88
C ARG A 196 0.98 -14.22 15.12
N ALA A 197 1.23 -13.66 16.31
CA ALA A 197 0.98 -14.32 17.59
C ALA A 197 -0.50 -14.70 17.83
N ASP A 198 -1.43 -13.98 17.18
CA ASP A 198 -2.87 -14.18 17.29
C ASP A 198 -3.45 -14.89 16.05
N ASN A 199 -2.62 -15.65 15.32
CA ASN A 199 -2.97 -16.32 14.05
C ASN A 199 -3.61 -15.38 13.02
N TRP A 200 -3.10 -14.14 12.96
CA TRP A 200 -3.59 -13.10 12.07
C TRP A 200 -5.08 -12.80 12.22
N LYS A 201 -5.65 -13.01 13.41
CA LYS A 201 -7.00 -12.51 13.73
C LYS A 201 -6.93 -10.99 13.91
N GLY A 202 -7.79 -10.26 13.20
CA GLY A 202 -7.85 -8.80 13.29
C GLY A 202 -8.48 -8.31 14.60
N GLU A 203 -7.81 -7.35 15.23
CA GLU A 203 -8.33 -6.55 16.34
C GLU A 203 -8.60 -5.13 15.81
N THR A 204 -9.87 -4.70 15.82
CA THR A 204 -10.26 -3.38 15.31
C THR A 204 -10.60 -2.42 16.45
N VAL A 205 -10.00 -1.24 16.41
CA VAL A 205 -10.35 -0.11 17.27
C VAL A 205 -11.08 0.94 16.43
N THR A 206 -12.30 1.29 16.84
CA THR A 206 -13.14 2.31 16.19
C THR A 206 -13.51 3.48 17.11
N ASP A 207 -13.22 3.36 18.41
CA ASP A 207 -13.44 4.45 19.37
C ASP A 207 -12.35 5.51 19.18
N THR A 208 -12.74 6.74 18.86
CA THR A 208 -11.80 7.85 18.64
C THR A 208 -11.05 8.26 19.90
N LYS A 209 -11.54 7.87 21.09
CA LYS A 209 -10.83 8.02 22.37
C LYS A 209 -9.96 6.81 22.71
N GLY A 210 -10.06 5.74 21.92
CA GLY A 210 -9.27 4.53 22.07
C GLY A 210 -7.82 4.71 21.59
N SER A 211 -7.02 3.69 21.87
CA SER A 211 -5.64 3.58 21.40
C SER A 211 -5.43 2.23 20.74
N VAL A 212 -4.55 2.19 19.75
CA VAL A 212 -4.10 0.94 19.13
C VAL A 212 -2.76 0.52 19.73
N ALA A 213 -2.63 -0.75 20.11
CA ALA A 213 -1.38 -1.31 20.60
C ALA A 213 -0.58 -1.94 19.44
N LEU A 214 0.61 -1.41 19.17
CA LEU A 214 1.63 -2.01 18.30
C LEU A 214 2.61 -2.78 19.19
N LYS A 215 2.29 -4.04 19.46
CA LYS A 215 3.00 -4.87 20.44
C LYS A 215 4.43 -5.17 20.01
N SER A 216 4.68 -5.26 18.69
CA SER A 216 6.02 -5.47 18.12
C SER A 216 6.99 -4.35 18.47
N LEU A 217 6.47 -3.15 18.76
CA LEU A 217 7.22 -1.94 19.12
C LEU A 217 7.03 -1.51 20.58
N ARG A 218 6.19 -2.22 21.35
CA ARG A 218 5.77 -1.83 22.72
C ARG A 218 5.20 -0.41 22.76
N LEU A 219 4.39 -0.06 21.77
CA LEU A 219 3.83 1.26 21.57
C LEU A 219 2.31 1.21 21.65
N GLU A 220 1.70 2.14 22.35
CA GLU A 220 0.28 2.46 22.22
C GLU A 220 0.13 3.81 21.53
N VAL A 221 -0.69 3.86 20.49
CA VAL A 221 -0.94 5.09 19.72
C VAL A 221 -2.42 5.46 19.85
N PRO A 222 -2.76 6.60 20.46
CA PRO A 222 -4.14 7.10 20.47
C PRO A 222 -4.64 7.30 19.04
N LEU A 223 -5.89 6.92 18.75
CA LEU A 223 -6.48 7.19 17.44
C LEU A 223 -6.52 8.70 17.17
N ALA A 224 -6.75 9.53 18.18
CA ALA A 224 -6.67 10.98 18.06
C ALA A 224 -5.31 11.50 17.55
N GLU A 225 -4.20 10.79 17.81
CA GLU A 225 -2.89 11.13 17.26
C GLU A 225 -2.77 10.69 15.79
N ILE A 226 -3.25 9.48 15.44
CA ILE A 226 -3.23 8.98 14.06
C ILE A 226 -4.02 9.91 13.13
N TYR A 227 -5.21 10.33 13.57
CA TYR A 227 -6.12 11.16 12.79
C TYR A 227 -5.97 12.67 13.06
N GLU A 228 -4.91 13.10 13.75
CA GLU A 228 -4.67 14.53 14.00
C GLU A 228 -4.56 15.30 12.68
N GLY A 229 -5.43 16.30 12.49
CA GLY A 229 -5.42 17.17 11.31
C GLY A 229 -6.17 16.63 10.08
N VAL A 230 -6.88 15.50 10.21
CA VAL A 230 -7.69 14.85 9.16
C VAL A 230 -9.18 15.13 9.32
#